data_AF-A0A3C0I388-F1
#
_entry.id   AF-A0A3C0I388-F1
#
_cell.length_a   1.000
_cell.length_b   1.000
_cell.length_c   1.000
_cell.angle_alpha   90.00
_cell.angle_beta   90.00
_cell.angle_gamma   90.00
#
_symmetry.space_group_name_H-M   'P 1'
#
loop_
_entity.id
_entity.type
_entity.pdbx_description
1 polymer ?
#
loop_
_entity_poly.entity_id
_entity_poly.type
_entity_poly.pdbx_seq_one_letter_code
_entity_poly.pdbx_strand_id
1 'polypeptide(L)'
;MSNKDDQDWIDLLAGQSVANADPKTVREAQIFRAALLAQADKTQAYSEIPYPHIFKNVLSHLENNPPSSVKKKQSWFQKRCLTWLVRRESNTVCQISWAFATVFVLAMSLFLVFNLYQVNQMDRSYQLIYANKTEQMAKQLRELSFHWEGEQANVQAFGPTAHPSQADKAYGAGLLTAREAILGNTEIATETDWLKTQWADYFELGRWSVLLWTASRFHREIPATFWTGQPDMCAHFKSAFKARTATDEQAKKVLYQLDTRIKQCLGKLPNQDKEIYKNLRVNLEKMMSFLAPPSL
;
A
#
# COMPACT_ATOMS: atom_id res chain seq x y z
N MET A 1 -33.41 -17.20 9.47
CA MET A 1 -33.59 -17.49 8.03
C MET A 1 -32.23 -17.27 7.38
N SER A 2 -31.54 -18.32 6.95
CA SER A 2 -30.28 -18.17 6.20
C SER A 2 -30.62 -17.57 4.83
N ASN A 3 -29.88 -16.54 4.42
CA ASN A 3 -30.06 -15.95 3.10
C ASN A 3 -29.64 -16.99 2.06
N LYS A 4 -30.56 -17.35 1.16
CA LYS A 4 -30.34 -18.41 0.17
C LYS A 4 -29.10 -18.13 -0.69
N ASP A 5 -28.84 -16.86 -0.97
CA ASP A 5 -27.68 -16.41 -1.73
C ASP A 5 -26.35 -16.77 -1.06
N ASP A 6 -26.27 -16.71 0.28
CA ASP A 6 -25.03 -17.01 1.01
C ASP A 6 -24.70 -18.51 0.96
N GLN A 7 -25.72 -19.36 1.01
CA GLN A 7 -25.56 -20.82 0.89
C GLN A 7 -25.16 -21.20 -0.54
N ASP A 8 -25.80 -20.59 -1.53
CA ASP A 8 -25.48 -20.81 -2.95
C ASP A 8 -24.02 -20.42 -3.25
N TRP A 9 -23.51 -19.33 -2.65
CA TRP A 9 -22.10 -18.92 -2.76
C TRP A 9 -21.13 -19.94 -2.18
N ILE A 10 -21.41 -20.48 -0.99
CA ILE A 10 -20.55 -21.48 -0.33
C ILE A 10 -20.50 -22.76 -1.18
N ASP A 11 -21.66 -23.23 -1.64
CA ASP A 11 -21.75 -24.46 -2.44
C ASP A 11 -21.02 -24.30 -3.79
N LEU A 12 -21.12 -23.12 -4.43
CA LEU A 12 -20.38 -22.81 -5.65
C LEU A 12 -18.86 -22.71 -5.44
N LEU A 13 -18.41 -22.14 -4.31
CA LEU A 13 -16.98 -22.09 -3.95
C LEU A 13 -16.39 -23.48 -3.66
N ALA A 14 -17.20 -24.38 -3.09
CA ALA A 14 -16.86 -25.79 -2.91
C ALA A 14 -16.82 -26.58 -4.25
N GLY A 15 -17.29 -25.98 -5.35
CA GLY A 15 -17.32 -26.59 -6.67
C GLY A 15 -18.60 -27.40 -6.96
N GLN A 16 -19.63 -27.27 -6.13
CA GLN A 16 -20.93 -27.90 -6.33
C GLN A 16 -21.78 -27.10 -7.32
N SER A 17 -22.71 -27.77 -8.00
CA SER A 17 -23.68 -27.12 -8.88
C SER A 17 -24.96 -26.79 -8.12
N VAL A 18 -25.32 -25.51 -8.08
CA VAL A 18 -26.56 -25.05 -7.44
C VAL A 18 -27.65 -24.85 -8.50
N ALA A 19 -28.79 -25.52 -8.32
CA ALA A 19 -29.92 -25.40 -9.23
C ALA A 19 -30.59 -24.01 -9.10
N ASN A 20 -30.74 -23.32 -10.23
CA ASN A 20 -31.30 -21.96 -10.34
C ASN A 20 -30.41 -20.82 -9.79
N ALA A 21 -29.12 -21.08 -9.53
CA ALA A 21 -28.19 -20.00 -9.24
C ALA A 21 -28.05 -19.05 -10.44
N ASP A 22 -27.96 -17.76 -10.17
CA ASP A 22 -27.74 -16.74 -11.20
C ASP A 22 -26.43 -17.04 -11.96
N PRO A 23 -26.44 -17.12 -13.31
CA PRO A 23 -25.25 -17.40 -14.10
C PRO A 23 -24.07 -16.45 -13.82
N LYS A 24 -24.34 -15.21 -13.38
CA LYS A 24 -23.30 -14.27 -12.97
C LYS A 24 -22.64 -14.71 -11.67
N THR A 25 -23.41 -15.07 -10.64
CA THR A 25 -22.93 -15.62 -9.37
C THR A 25 -22.09 -16.89 -9.57
N VAL A 26 -22.55 -17.80 -10.43
CA VAL A 26 -21.80 -19.02 -10.80
C VAL A 26 -20.44 -18.66 -11.40
N ARG A 27 -20.40 -17.68 -12.31
CA ARG A 27 -19.16 -17.23 -12.94
C ARG A 27 -18.21 -16.56 -11.95
N GLU A 28 -18.71 -15.73 -11.05
CA GLU A 28 -17.90 -15.03 -10.06
C GLU A 28 -17.32 -16.00 -9.03
N ALA A 29 -18.10 -16.95 -8.53
CA ALA A 29 -17.62 -18.01 -7.64
C ALA A 29 -16.55 -18.89 -8.30
N GLN A 30 -16.70 -19.21 -9.60
CA GLN A 30 -15.66 -19.92 -10.36
C GLN A 30 -14.36 -19.12 -10.51
N ILE A 31 -14.44 -17.81 -10.75
CA ILE A 31 -13.26 -16.93 -10.83
C ILE A 31 -12.57 -16.86 -9.46
N PHE A 32 -13.34 -16.68 -8.39
CA PHE A 32 -12.81 -16.60 -7.03
C PHE A 32 -12.15 -17.91 -6.60
N ARG A 33 -12.80 -19.04 -6.88
CA ARG A 33 -12.22 -20.37 -6.69
C ARG A 33 -10.91 -20.51 -7.48
N ALA A 34 -10.88 -20.16 -8.76
CA ALA A 34 -9.66 -20.23 -9.56
C ALA A 34 -8.54 -19.33 -9.00
N ALA A 35 -8.87 -18.16 -8.46
CA ALA A 35 -7.89 -17.28 -7.80
C ALA A 35 -7.36 -17.87 -6.50
N LEU A 36 -8.21 -18.49 -5.67
CA LEU A 36 -7.80 -19.21 -4.46
C LEU A 36 -6.87 -20.39 -4.81
N LEU A 37 -7.17 -21.11 -5.89
CA LEU A 37 -6.32 -22.22 -6.36
C LEU A 37 -5.00 -21.74 -6.95
N ALA A 38 -5.00 -20.67 -7.74
CA ALA A 38 -3.77 -20.08 -8.26
C ALA A 38 -2.89 -19.50 -7.15
N GLN A 39 -3.49 -18.95 -6.10
CA GLN A 39 -2.78 -18.55 -4.88
C GLN A 39 -2.28 -19.80 -4.13
N ALA A 40 -3.02 -20.91 -4.22
CA ALA A 40 -2.61 -22.15 -3.63
C ALA A 40 -1.35 -22.76 -4.32
N ASP A 41 -1.26 -22.62 -5.63
CA ASP A 41 -0.09 -23.12 -6.36
C ASP A 41 1.19 -22.30 -6.07
N LYS A 42 1.06 -21.00 -5.77
CA LYS A 42 2.20 -20.10 -5.50
C LYS A 42 2.93 -20.41 -4.20
N THR A 43 2.25 -20.91 -3.18
CA THR A 43 2.83 -21.10 -1.84
C THR A 43 3.69 -22.37 -1.75
N GLN A 44 3.63 -23.26 -2.75
CA GLN A 44 4.37 -24.53 -2.75
C GLN A 44 5.87 -24.38 -3.07
N ALA A 45 6.32 -23.20 -3.56
CA ALA A 45 7.72 -22.96 -3.95
C ALA A 45 8.63 -22.43 -2.82
N TYR A 46 8.09 -22.09 -1.65
CA TYR A 46 8.85 -21.53 -0.53
C TYR A 46 8.30 -22.05 0.81
N SER A 47 8.90 -23.11 1.35
CA SER A 47 8.47 -23.70 2.62
C SER A 47 9.40 -23.33 3.79
N GLU A 48 8.98 -22.33 4.56
CA GLU A 48 9.14 -22.25 6.02
C GLU A 48 8.11 -21.23 6.57
N ILE A 49 6.86 -21.65 6.81
CA ILE A 49 5.86 -20.85 7.57
C ILE A 49 5.00 -21.79 8.43
N PRO A 50 4.91 -21.57 9.75
CA PRO A 50 3.95 -22.24 10.62
C PRO A 50 2.80 -21.29 11.01
N TYR A 51 1.66 -21.40 10.33
CA TYR A 51 0.41 -21.84 10.97
C TYR A 51 -0.50 -22.45 9.88
N PRO A 52 -1.06 -23.64 10.12
CA PRO A 52 -1.06 -24.69 9.10
C PRO A 52 -2.51 -25.09 8.71
N HIS A 53 -2.70 -26.01 7.77
CA HIS A 53 -3.96 -26.78 7.51
C HIS A 53 -4.96 -26.27 6.46
N ILE A 54 -5.18 -24.97 6.25
CA ILE A 54 -6.24 -24.51 5.31
C ILE A 54 -5.95 -24.98 3.87
N PHE A 55 -4.67 -25.01 3.53
CA PHE A 55 -4.17 -25.33 2.20
C PHE A 55 -4.13 -26.82 1.87
N LYS A 56 -3.92 -27.66 2.90
CA LYS A 56 -3.72 -29.11 2.73
C LYS A 56 -5.04 -29.83 2.44
N ASN A 57 -6.17 -29.27 2.87
CA ASN A 57 -7.52 -29.82 2.67
C ASN A 57 -8.15 -29.38 1.33
N VAL A 58 -7.73 -28.23 0.80
CA VAL A 58 -8.11 -27.79 -0.56
C VAL A 58 -7.45 -28.68 -1.62
N LEU A 59 -6.22 -29.14 -1.36
CA LEU A 59 -5.47 -30.06 -2.20
C LEU A 59 -6.07 -31.48 -2.27
N SER A 60 -6.58 -32.06 -1.19
CA SER A 60 -7.13 -33.44 -1.23
C SER A 60 -8.51 -33.54 -1.90
N HIS A 61 -9.27 -32.45 -1.94
CA HIS A 61 -10.63 -32.45 -2.49
C HIS A 61 -10.66 -32.27 -4.01
N LEU A 62 -9.67 -31.56 -4.57
CA LEU A 62 -9.49 -31.42 -6.02
C LEU A 62 -8.90 -32.67 -6.68
N GLU A 63 -8.15 -33.46 -5.92
CA GLU A 63 -7.52 -34.70 -6.39
C GLU A 63 -8.54 -35.82 -6.69
N ASN A 64 -9.75 -35.78 -6.11
CA ASN A 64 -10.72 -36.87 -6.22
C ASN A 64 -11.88 -36.65 -7.21
N ASN A 65 -12.10 -35.44 -7.76
CA ASN A 65 -13.25 -35.15 -8.64
C ASN A 65 -12.97 -34.04 -9.69
N PRO A 66 -12.49 -34.36 -10.90
CA PRO A 66 -12.38 -33.37 -11.98
C PRO A 66 -13.71 -33.20 -12.75
N PRO A 67 -14.28 -31.99 -12.89
CA PRO A 67 -15.44 -31.76 -13.74
C PRO A 67 -15.07 -31.59 -15.23
N SER A 68 -15.84 -32.29 -16.06
CA SER A 68 -15.67 -32.48 -17.51
C SER A 68 -15.74 -31.18 -18.33
N SER A 69 -14.92 -31.12 -19.39
CA SER A 69 -14.82 -30.03 -20.34
C SER A 69 -16.12 -29.77 -21.14
N VAL A 70 -16.70 -28.58 -21.01
CA VAL A 70 -17.74 -28.08 -21.93
C VAL A 70 -17.11 -27.09 -22.92
N LYS A 71 -17.14 -27.46 -24.20
CA LYS A 71 -16.66 -26.67 -25.34
C LYS A 71 -17.53 -25.42 -25.56
N LYS A 72 -16.95 -24.21 -25.47
CA LYS A 72 -17.62 -22.95 -25.82
C LYS A 72 -17.56 -22.70 -27.34
N LYS A 73 -18.73 -22.56 -27.98
CA LYS A 73 -18.89 -22.01 -29.33
C LYS A 73 -18.76 -20.47 -29.29
N GLN A 74 -17.80 -19.92 -30.01
CA GLN A 74 -17.67 -18.47 -30.24
C GLN A 74 -18.81 -17.98 -31.14
N SER A 75 -19.54 -16.99 -30.65
CA SER A 75 -20.70 -16.37 -31.29
C SER A 75 -20.28 -15.38 -32.38
N TRP A 76 -20.91 -15.52 -33.54
CA TRP A 76 -20.80 -14.69 -34.75
C TRP A 76 -20.98 -13.17 -34.49
N PHE A 77 -21.61 -12.77 -33.38
CA PHE A 77 -21.79 -11.36 -33.02
C PHE A 77 -20.49 -10.60 -32.75
N GLN A 78 -19.42 -11.27 -32.29
CA GLN A 78 -18.14 -10.59 -32.06
C GLN A 78 -17.42 -10.17 -33.36
N LYS A 79 -17.71 -10.82 -34.49
CA LYS A 79 -17.11 -10.45 -35.80
C LYS A 79 -17.76 -9.22 -36.44
N ARG A 80 -18.98 -8.84 -36.05
CA ARG A 80 -19.71 -7.74 -36.69
C ARG A 80 -19.48 -6.35 -36.06
N CYS A 81 -19.06 -6.28 -34.79
CA CYS A 81 -18.73 -4.99 -34.16
C CYS A 81 -17.40 -4.38 -34.64
N LEU A 82 -16.46 -5.20 -35.14
CA LEU A 82 -15.15 -4.70 -35.59
C LEU A 82 -15.17 -4.06 -37.00
N THR A 83 -16.19 -4.32 -37.81
CA THR A 83 -16.26 -3.82 -39.20
C THR A 83 -16.95 -2.47 -39.34
N TRP A 84 -17.64 -1.98 -38.29
CA TRP A 84 -18.36 -0.69 -38.33
C TRP A 84 -17.52 0.53 -37.96
N LEU A 85 -16.28 0.34 -37.49
CA LEU A 85 -15.41 1.43 -37.03
C LEU A 85 -14.55 2.09 -38.13
N VAL A 86 -14.63 1.65 -39.39
CA VAL A 86 -13.65 2.03 -40.44
C VAL A 86 -14.19 3.02 -41.50
N ARG A 87 -15.40 3.55 -41.38
CA ARG A 87 -15.92 4.47 -42.42
C ARG A 87 -16.59 5.73 -41.88
N ARG A 88 -15.79 6.78 -41.63
CA ARG A 88 -16.28 8.16 -41.70
C ARG A 88 -15.16 9.16 -42.02
N GLU A 89 -15.23 9.70 -43.23
CA GLU A 89 -14.49 10.86 -43.71
C GLU A 89 -15.08 12.16 -43.13
N SER A 90 -14.24 12.97 -42.48
CA SER A 90 -14.19 14.43 -42.64
C SER A 90 -12.86 14.95 -42.06
N ASN A 91 -11.95 15.28 -42.97
CA ASN A 91 -10.59 15.69 -42.68
C ASN A 91 -10.56 17.18 -42.31
N THR A 92 -10.41 17.48 -41.02
CA THR A 92 -9.64 18.62 -40.45
C THR A 92 -9.96 18.80 -38.96
N VAL A 93 -11.21 18.55 -38.55
CA VAL A 93 -11.60 18.59 -37.12
C VAL A 93 -11.07 17.34 -36.36
N CYS A 94 -10.83 16.23 -37.07
CA CYS A 94 -10.42 14.97 -36.46
C CYS A 94 -8.94 14.97 -35.98
N GLN A 95 -8.02 15.66 -36.65
CA GLN A 95 -6.59 15.59 -36.27
C GLN A 95 -6.28 16.23 -34.91
N ILE A 96 -7.00 17.30 -34.56
CA ILE A 96 -6.85 17.95 -33.25
C ILE A 96 -7.31 17.00 -32.14
N SER A 97 -8.42 16.27 -32.34
CA SER A 97 -8.93 15.31 -31.35
C SER A 97 -8.01 14.11 -31.12
N TRP A 98 -7.30 13.62 -32.14
CA TRP A 98 -6.31 12.55 -31.97
C TRP A 98 -5.08 13.02 -31.18
N ALA A 99 -4.62 14.24 -31.41
CA ALA A 99 -3.50 14.82 -30.65
C ALA A 99 -3.85 14.92 -29.15
N PHE A 100 -5.04 15.43 -28.79
CA PHE A 100 -5.47 15.47 -27.39
C PHE A 100 -5.63 14.10 -26.76
N ALA A 101 -6.20 13.13 -27.49
CA ALA A 101 -6.33 11.77 -26.99
C ALA A 101 -4.97 11.11 -26.72
N THR A 102 -3.99 11.29 -27.62
CA THR A 102 -2.64 10.73 -27.43
C THR A 102 -1.90 11.37 -26.26
N VAL A 103 -1.98 12.69 -26.09
CA VAL A 103 -1.39 13.40 -24.94
C VAL A 103 -2.05 12.98 -23.63
N PHE A 104 -3.38 12.84 -23.62
CA PHE A 104 -4.12 12.41 -22.43
C PHE A 104 -3.79 10.96 -22.05
N VAL A 105 -3.75 10.03 -23.02
CA VAL A 105 -3.36 8.63 -22.77
C VAL A 105 -1.92 8.56 -22.26
N LEU A 106 -1.00 9.35 -22.84
CA LEU A 106 0.38 9.41 -22.37
C LEU A 106 0.45 9.94 -20.93
N ALA A 107 -0.24 11.05 -20.63
CA ALA A 107 -0.28 11.63 -19.29
C ALA A 107 -0.87 10.66 -18.26
N MET A 108 -1.96 9.97 -18.59
CA MET A 108 -2.57 8.95 -17.73
C MET A 108 -1.68 7.73 -17.57
N SER A 109 -0.97 7.30 -18.63
CA SER A 109 -0.02 6.18 -18.54
C SER A 109 1.17 6.52 -17.64
N LEU A 110 1.72 7.73 -17.77
CA LEU A 110 2.78 8.23 -16.91
C LEU A 110 2.30 8.36 -15.46
N PHE A 111 1.09 8.88 -15.25
CA PHE A 111 0.48 8.99 -13.92
C PHE A 111 0.31 7.61 -13.26
N LEU A 112 -0.20 6.61 -14.00
CA LEU A 112 -0.36 5.25 -13.48
C LEU A 112 0.99 4.59 -13.19
N VAL A 113 1.97 4.71 -14.10
CA VAL A 113 3.31 4.17 -13.90
C VAL A 113 3.96 4.79 -12.67
N PHE A 114 3.88 6.12 -12.50
CA PHE A 114 4.48 6.80 -11.35
C PHE A 114 3.83 6.37 -10.02
N ASN A 115 2.50 6.33 -9.94
CA ASN A 115 1.80 5.98 -8.71
C ASN A 115 1.97 4.50 -8.35
N LEU A 116 1.84 3.57 -9.31
CA LEU A 116 2.02 2.14 -9.06
C LEU A 116 3.48 1.80 -8.70
N TYR A 117 4.44 2.50 -9.32
CA TYR A 117 5.85 2.31 -9.02
C TYR A 117 6.20 2.75 -7.58
N GLN A 118 5.62 3.86 -7.11
CA GLN A 118 5.83 4.39 -5.77
C GLN A 118 5.34 3.43 -4.67
N VAL A 119 4.11 2.93 -4.80
CA VAL A 119 3.52 1.97 -3.85
C VAL A 119 4.41 0.72 -3.75
N ASN A 120 4.89 0.22 -4.89
CA ASN A 120 5.82 -0.92 -4.91
C ASN A 120 7.16 -0.64 -4.25
N GLN A 121 7.69 0.58 -4.31
CA GLN A 121 8.98 0.89 -3.68
C GLN A 121 8.90 0.90 -2.15
N MET A 122 7.82 1.43 -1.57
CA MET A 122 7.68 1.48 -0.12
C MET A 122 7.51 0.07 0.46
N ASP A 123 6.63 -0.73 -0.11
CA ASP A 123 6.40 -2.11 0.32
C ASP A 123 7.67 -2.97 0.20
N ARG A 124 8.43 -2.81 -0.89
CA ARG A 124 9.75 -3.46 -1.04
C ARG A 124 10.72 -3.05 0.07
N SER A 125 10.71 -1.78 0.45
CA SER A 125 11.59 -1.26 1.51
C SER A 125 11.19 -1.81 2.88
N TYR A 126 9.89 -1.97 3.15
CA TYR A 126 9.38 -2.67 4.34
C TYR A 126 9.81 -4.12 4.39
N GLN A 127 9.60 -4.86 3.29
CA GLN A 127 10.01 -6.26 3.20
C GLN A 127 11.51 -6.43 3.49
N LEU A 128 12.32 -5.49 2.99
CA LEU A 128 13.76 -5.50 3.22
C LEU A 128 14.12 -5.24 4.69
N ILE A 129 13.52 -4.25 5.35
CA ILE A 129 13.74 -4.05 6.80
C ILE A 129 13.24 -5.25 7.60
N TYR A 130 12.05 -5.77 7.27
CA TYR A 130 11.46 -6.92 7.94
C TYR A 130 12.34 -8.17 7.83
N ALA A 131 12.88 -8.45 6.65
CA ALA A 131 13.80 -9.57 6.41
C ALA A 131 15.12 -9.45 7.19
N ASN A 132 15.54 -8.23 7.55
CA ASN A 132 16.74 -7.95 8.33
C ASN A 132 16.43 -7.56 9.79
N LYS A 133 15.20 -7.82 10.25
CA LYS A 133 14.77 -7.43 11.60
C LYS A 133 15.53 -8.23 12.65
N THR A 134 16.06 -7.50 13.63
CA THR A 134 16.68 -8.08 14.83
C THR A 134 15.78 -7.90 16.06
N GLU A 135 16.02 -8.66 17.12
CA GLU A 135 15.31 -8.48 18.40
C GLU A 135 15.53 -7.08 18.99
N GLN A 136 16.76 -6.54 18.84
CA GLN A 136 17.07 -5.18 19.27
C GLN A 136 16.25 -4.15 18.49
N MET A 137 16.07 -4.36 17.18
CA MET A 137 15.21 -3.51 16.34
C MET A 137 13.76 -3.56 16.81
N ALA A 138 13.23 -4.77 17.06
CA ALA A 138 11.87 -4.95 17.56
C ALA A 138 11.66 -4.28 18.94
N LYS A 139 12.63 -4.40 19.86
CA LYS A 139 12.58 -3.74 21.17
C LYS A 139 12.52 -2.22 21.03
N GLN A 140 13.42 -1.65 20.23
CA GLN A 140 13.47 -0.20 20.01
C GLN A 140 12.23 0.35 19.29
N LEU A 141 11.63 -0.44 18.41
CA LEU A 141 10.35 -0.09 17.78
C LEU A 141 9.20 -0.09 18.79
N ARG A 142 9.13 -1.06 19.71
CA ARG A 142 8.11 -1.07 20.78
C ARG A 142 8.26 0.09 21.76
N GLU A 143 9.49 0.55 21.98
CA GLU A 143 9.79 1.73 22.81
C GLU A 143 9.44 3.05 22.09
N LEU A 144 9.23 3.04 20.77
CA LEU A 144 8.77 4.19 20.02
C LEU A 144 7.26 4.38 20.26
N SER A 145 6.89 5.06 21.34
CA SER A 145 5.51 5.40 21.69
C SER A 145 5.18 6.84 21.31
N PHE A 146 3.92 7.07 20.95
CA PHE A 146 3.39 8.41 20.61
C PHE A 146 2.33 8.86 21.62
N HIS A 147 2.16 10.17 21.81
CA HIS A 147 1.27 10.72 22.85
C HIS A 147 -0.17 10.23 22.73
N TRP A 148 -0.62 9.91 21.51
CA TRP A 148 -1.99 9.50 21.23
C TRP A 148 -2.24 8.00 21.52
N GLU A 149 -1.20 7.24 21.85
CA GLU A 149 -1.30 5.80 22.18
C GLU A 149 -1.58 5.53 23.67
N GLY A 150 -1.38 6.52 24.56
CA GLY A 150 -1.58 6.35 26.00
C GLY A 150 -3.01 6.63 26.48
N GLU A 151 -3.44 5.98 27.56
CA GLU A 151 -4.75 6.22 28.21
C GLU A 151 -4.99 7.69 28.59
N GLN A 152 -3.92 8.46 28.85
CA GLN A 152 -4.01 9.89 29.15
C GLN A 152 -4.42 10.76 27.96
N ALA A 153 -4.31 10.26 26.72
CA ALA A 153 -4.87 10.94 25.55
C ALA A 153 -6.40 11.11 25.67
N ASN A 154 -7.08 10.18 26.35
CA ASN A 154 -8.51 10.29 26.66
C ASN A 154 -8.82 11.25 27.81
N VAL A 155 -7.84 11.54 28.68
CA VAL A 155 -8.02 12.41 29.85
C VAL A 155 -7.72 13.88 29.51
N GLN A 156 -6.76 14.15 28.61
CA GLN A 156 -6.52 15.48 28.04
C GLN A 156 -7.50 15.86 26.91
N ALA A 157 -8.28 14.91 26.39
CA ALA A 157 -9.37 15.17 25.44
C ALA A 157 -10.50 16.06 25.99
N PHE A 158 -10.51 16.35 27.29
CA PHE A 158 -11.47 17.27 27.92
C PHE A 158 -10.98 18.73 27.99
N GLY A 159 -9.79 19.03 27.43
CA GLY A 159 -9.40 20.39 27.10
C GLY A 159 -10.07 20.84 25.78
N PRO A 160 -10.91 21.88 25.75
CA PRO A 160 -11.74 22.22 24.59
C PRO A 160 -10.99 22.66 23.31
N THR A 161 -9.65 22.72 23.30
CA THR A 161 -8.88 23.42 22.26
C THR A 161 -7.84 22.61 21.47
N ALA A 162 -7.57 21.33 21.78
CA ALA A 162 -6.52 20.58 21.08
C ALA A 162 -7.01 19.26 20.49
N HIS A 163 -8.02 19.33 19.60
CA HIS A 163 -8.32 18.17 18.76
C HIS A 163 -7.23 18.07 17.68
N PRO A 164 -6.51 16.94 17.57
CA PRO A 164 -5.50 16.77 16.53
C PRO A 164 -6.15 16.93 15.16
N SER A 165 -5.46 17.59 14.24
CA SER A 165 -5.96 17.79 12.88
C SER A 165 -6.10 16.44 12.17
N GLN A 166 -6.87 16.39 11.07
CA GLN A 166 -6.98 15.17 10.28
C GLN A 166 -5.64 14.76 9.64
N ALA A 167 -4.77 15.72 9.33
CA ALA A 167 -3.41 15.46 8.89
C ALA A 167 -2.57 14.78 9.98
N ASP A 168 -2.64 15.27 11.22
CA ASP A 168 -1.91 14.68 12.35
C ASP A 168 -2.40 13.25 12.62
N LYS A 169 -3.72 13.03 12.56
CA LYS A 169 -4.32 11.69 12.72
C LYS A 169 -3.86 10.74 11.62
N ALA A 170 -3.90 11.16 10.37
CA ALA A 170 -3.45 10.35 9.23
C ALA A 170 -1.95 10.02 9.35
N TYR A 171 -1.12 11.00 9.70
CA TYR A 171 0.30 10.80 9.92
C TYR A 171 0.57 9.82 11.07
N GLY A 172 -0.08 10.02 12.23
CA GLY A 172 0.00 9.12 13.38
C GLY A 172 -0.42 7.68 13.06
N ALA A 173 -1.53 7.50 12.34
CA ALA A 173 -1.95 6.19 11.83
C ALA A 173 -0.90 5.54 10.93
N GLY A 174 -0.22 6.35 10.09
CA GLY A 174 0.91 5.90 9.27
C GLY A 174 2.10 5.42 10.10
N LEU A 175 2.47 6.14 11.16
CA LEU A 175 3.54 5.74 12.09
C LEU A 175 3.21 4.39 12.77
N LEU A 176 1.98 4.24 13.26
CA LEU A 176 1.50 3.01 13.90
C LEU A 176 1.57 1.85 12.93
N THR A 177 0.95 2.01 11.76
CA THR A 177 0.88 1.00 10.71
C THR A 177 2.29 0.52 10.34
N ALA A 178 3.23 1.43 10.21
CA ALA A 178 4.62 1.12 9.93
C ALA A 178 5.32 0.34 11.03
N ARG A 179 5.16 0.78 12.29
CA ARG A 179 5.74 0.12 13.45
C ARG A 179 5.23 -1.32 13.51
N GLU A 180 3.92 -1.51 13.45
CA GLU A 180 3.30 -2.83 13.54
C GLU A 180 3.65 -3.72 12.35
N ALA A 181 3.72 -3.16 11.13
CA ALA A 181 4.17 -3.89 9.94
C ALA A 181 5.61 -4.42 10.10
N ILE A 182 6.53 -3.62 10.63
CA ILE A 182 7.91 -4.10 10.88
C ILE A 182 7.91 -5.12 12.02
N LEU A 183 7.12 -4.91 13.07
CA LEU A 183 7.00 -5.87 14.17
C LEU A 183 6.40 -7.21 13.73
N GLY A 184 5.65 -7.24 12.63
CA GLY A 184 4.98 -8.44 12.09
C GLY A 184 3.54 -8.57 12.55
N ASN A 185 2.96 -7.53 13.14
CA ASN A 185 1.59 -7.49 13.63
C ASN A 185 0.69 -6.94 12.51
N THR A 186 0.33 -7.80 11.55
CA THR A 186 -0.45 -7.37 10.38
C THR A 186 -1.93 -7.09 10.67
N GLU A 187 -2.45 -7.53 11.81
CA GLU A 187 -3.86 -7.33 12.20
C GLU A 187 -4.20 -5.86 12.46
N ILE A 188 -3.23 -5.09 12.97
CA ILE A 188 -3.39 -3.66 13.31
C ILE A 188 -3.27 -2.77 12.06
N ALA A 189 -2.68 -3.29 10.97
CA ALA A 189 -2.38 -2.54 9.74
C ALA A 189 -3.60 -2.35 8.80
N THR A 190 -4.82 -2.58 9.26
CA THR A 190 -6.02 -2.70 8.41
C THR A 190 -6.74 -1.39 8.12
N GLU A 191 -6.36 -0.25 8.72
CA GLU A 191 -6.89 1.08 8.35
C GLU A 191 -6.28 1.61 7.03
N THR A 192 -6.53 0.89 5.93
CA THR A 192 -6.15 1.31 4.57
C THR A 192 -7.01 2.46 4.04
N ASP A 193 -8.05 2.87 4.75
CA ASP A 193 -8.99 3.90 4.27
C ASP A 193 -8.33 5.28 4.15
N TRP A 194 -7.28 5.57 4.92
CA TRP A 194 -6.51 6.80 4.80
C TRP A 194 -5.95 7.02 3.39
N LEU A 195 -5.55 5.96 2.71
CA LEU A 195 -5.02 6.00 1.33
C LEU A 195 -6.05 6.47 0.30
N LYS A 196 -7.35 6.38 0.63
CA LYS A 196 -8.45 6.82 -0.24
C LYS A 196 -8.90 8.25 0.07
N THR A 197 -8.37 8.86 1.13
CA THR A 197 -8.72 10.22 1.55
C THR A 197 -7.74 11.24 0.99
N GLN A 198 -8.09 12.53 1.12
CA GLN A 198 -7.13 13.61 0.89
C GLN A 198 -5.96 13.60 1.89
N TRP A 199 -5.90 12.74 2.91
CA TRP A 199 -4.80 12.70 3.87
C TRP A 199 -3.80 11.57 3.59
N ALA A 200 -3.93 10.89 2.45
CA ALA A 200 -3.06 9.79 2.03
C ALA A 200 -1.57 10.15 2.09
N ASP A 201 -1.17 11.34 1.64
CA ASP A 201 0.23 11.78 1.66
C ASP A 201 0.80 11.87 3.09
N TYR A 202 -0.01 12.32 4.06
CA TYR A 202 0.38 12.38 5.46
C TYR A 202 0.51 10.98 6.06
N PHE A 203 -0.43 10.08 5.75
CA PHE A 203 -0.36 8.68 6.17
C PHE A 203 0.89 7.98 5.62
N GLU A 204 1.15 8.09 4.31
CA GLU A 204 2.34 7.51 3.68
C GLU A 204 3.64 8.14 4.19
N LEU A 205 3.64 9.45 4.49
CA LEU A 205 4.79 10.10 5.11
C LEU A 205 5.06 9.54 6.51
N GLY A 206 4.01 9.28 7.31
CA GLY A 206 4.14 8.61 8.59
C GLY A 206 4.79 7.24 8.43
N ARG A 207 4.29 6.46 7.45
CA ARG A 207 4.87 5.15 7.14
C ARG A 207 6.36 5.25 6.82
N TRP A 208 6.70 6.10 5.86
CA TRP A 208 8.08 6.29 5.43
C TRP A 208 9.01 6.80 6.54
N SER A 209 8.48 7.61 7.46
CA SER A 209 9.27 8.18 8.56
C SER A 209 9.77 7.10 9.53
N VAL A 210 8.92 6.17 9.94
CA VAL A 210 9.31 5.04 10.82
C VAL A 210 10.28 4.11 10.09
N LEU A 211 10.04 3.87 8.80
CA LEU A 211 10.92 3.07 7.96
C LEU A 211 12.35 3.66 7.91
N LEU A 212 12.48 4.95 7.57
CA LEU A 212 13.79 5.64 7.54
C LEU A 212 14.42 5.75 8.93
N TRP A 213 13.63 6.01 9.96
CA TRP A 213 14.13 6.12 11.33
C TRP A 213 14.76 4.80 11.76
N THR A 214 14.06 3.68 11.51
CA THR A 214 14.55 2.33 11.76
C THR A 214 15.85 2.08 11.00
N ALA A 215 15.85 2.33 9.68
CA ALA A 215 17.02 2.09 8.85
C ALA A 215 18.23 2.93 9.27
N SER A 216 18.01 4.17 9.70
CA SER A 216 19.09 5.04 10.18
C SER A 216 19.71 4.55 11.49
N ARG A 217 18.89 4.02 12.40
CA ARG A 217 19.33 3.49 13.70
C ARG A 217 20.13 2.20 13.54
N PHE A 218 19.72 1.35 12.60
CA PHE A 218 20.30 0.04 12.33
C PHE A 218 21.01 0.00 10.96
N HIS A 219 21.71 1.08 10.61
CA HIS A 219 22.30 1.26 9.27
C HIS A 219 23.34 0.21 8.89
N ARG A 220 23.89 -0.55 9.86
CA ARG A 220 24.85 -1.62 9.59
C ARG A 220 24.16 -2.91 9.15
N GLU A 221 22.95 -3.11 9.64
CA GLU A 221 22.09 -4.26 9.35
C GLU A 221 21.26 -4.03 8.08
N ILE A 222 21.16 -2.79 7.62
CA ILE A 222 20.41 -2.44 6.40
C ILE A 222 21.32 -2.47 5.16
N PRO A 223 20.99 -3.26 4.12
CA PRO A 223 21.78 -3.31 2.89
C PRO A 223 21.75 -1.99 2.13
N ALA A 224 22.86 -1.68 1.44
CA ALA A 224 23.04 -0.47 0.65
C ALA A 224 21.90 -0.21 -0.37
N THR A 225 21.31 -1.28 -0.92
CA THR A 225 20.21 -1.21 -1.87
C THR A 225 18.95 -0.54 -1.30
N PHE A 226 18.71 -0.60 0.00
CA PHE A 226 17.59 0.10 0.65
C PHE A 226 17.63 1.61 0.40
N TRP A 227 18.83 2.20 0.48
CA TRP A 227 19.03 3.64 0.40
C TRP A 227 18.82 4.20 -1.01
N THR A 228 18.94 3.37 -2.04
CA THR A 228 18.85 3.80 -3.45
C THR A 228 17.48 4.37 -3.83
N GLY A 229 16.39 3.86 -3.26
CA GLY A 229 15.02 4.34 -3.55
C GLY A 229 14.55 5.50 -2.67
N GLN A 230 15.25 5.81 -1.58
CA GLN A 230 14.80 6.81 -0.61
C GLN A 230 14.80 8.26 -1.16
N PRO A 231 15.75 8.68 -2.02
CA PRO A 231 15.69 9.99 -2.66
C PRO A 231 14.44 10.21 -3.51
N ASP A 232 13.95 9.19 -4.22
CA ASP A 232 12.77 9.27 -5.07
C ASP A 232 11.49 9.39 -4.24
N MET A 233 11.38 8.63 -3.14
CA MET A 233 10.28 8.78 -2.17
C MET A 233 10.29 10.19 -1.56
N CYS A 234 11.46 10.70 -1.18
CA CYS A 234 11.59 12.06 -0.67
C CYS A 234 11.15 13.11 -1.70
N ALA A 235 11.52 12.93 -2.98
CA ALA A 235 11.10 13.82 -4.06
C ALA A 235 9.58 13.80 -4.28
N HIS A 236 8.96 12.62 -4.18
CA HIS A 236 7.50 12.49 -4.23
C HIS A 236 6.80 13.23 -3.10
N PHE A 237 7.17 12.99 -1.85
CA PHE A 237 6.57 13.70 -0.72
C PHE A 237 6.76 15.21 -0.85
N LYS A 238 7.95 15.66 -1.24
CA LYS A 238 8.16 17.09 -1.49
C LYS A 238 7.21 17.65 -2.53
N SER A 239 6.99 16.94 -3.64
CA SER A 239 6.06 17.38 -4.68
C SER A 239 4.62 17.43 -4.15
N ALA A 240 4.19 16.40 -3.43
CA ALA A 240 2.85 16.32 -2.82
C ALA A 240 2.61 17.45 -1.82
N PHE A 241 3.53 17.67 -0.88
CA PHE A 241 3.39 18.73 0.12
C PHE A 241 3.57 20.14 -0.47
N LYS A 242 4.38 20.31 -1.52
CA LYS A 242 4.47 21.58 -2.26
C LYS A 242 3.13 21.97 -2.89
N ALA A 243 2.36 21.02 -3.40
CA ALA A 243 1.03 21.29 -3.93
C ALA A 243 0.02 21.77 -2.86
N ARG A 244 0.30 21.46 -1.58
CA ARG A 244 -0.58 21.75 -0.43
C ARG A 244 -0.23 23.03 0.32
N THR A 245 0.96 23.61 0.10
CA THR A 245 1.44 24.76 0.91
C THR A 245 0.57 26.01 0.83
N ALA A 246 -0.29 26.13 -0.19
CA ALA A 246 -1.22 27.25 -0.31
C ALA A 246 -2.37 27.19 0.71
N THR A 247 -2.76 25.99 1.14
CA THR A 247 -3.96 25.76 1.96
C THR A 247 -3.67 25.10 3.30
N ASP A 248 -2.45 24.61 3.50
CA ASP A 248 -2.05 23.81 4.66
C ASP A 248 -0.72 24.31 5.26
N GLU A 249 -0.80 24.94 6.44
CA GLU A 249 0.38 25.43 7.17
C GLU A 249 1.27 24.29 7.68
N GLN A 250 0.71 23.12 7.99
CA GLN A 250 1.51 21.95 8.37
C GLN A 250 2.32 21.45 7.18
N ALA A 251 1.75 21.48 5.97
CA ALA A 251 2.47 21.11 4.75
C ALA A 251 3.72 21.98 4.53
N LYS A 252 3.70 23.26 4.92
CA LYS A 252 4.90 24.12 4.86
C LYS A 252 6.01 23.64 5.80
N LYS A 253 5.67 23.26 7.04
CA LYS A 253 6.62 22.72 8.02
C LYS A 253 7.22 21.40 7.55
N VAL A 254 6.37 20.51 7.01
CA VAL A 254 6.80 19.23 6.41
C VAL A 254 7.73 19.47 5.23
N LEU A 255 7.35 20.35 4.30
CA LEU A 255 8.16 20.66 3.14
C LEU A 255 9.55 21.21 3.53
N TYR A 256 9.61 22.08 4.54
CA TYR A 256 10.87 22.57 5.07
C TYR A 256 11.76 21.43 5.62
N GLN A 257 11.20 20.49 6.40
CA GLN A 257 11.98 19.35 6.89
C GLN A 257 12.50 18.47 5.76
N LEU A 258 11.64 18.14 4.79
CA LEU A 258 11.98 17.30 3.66
C LEU A 258 13.09 17.93 2.81
N ASP A 259 12.94 19.20 2.44
CA ASP A 259 13.88 19.85 1.51
C ASP A 259 15.21 20.23 2.17
N THR A 260 15.16 20.72 3.41
CA THR A 260 16.34 21.32 4.05
C THR A 260 17.12 20.35 4.92
N ARG A 261 16.47 19.35 5.53
CA ARG A 261 17.09 18.49 6.54
C ARG A 261 17.24 17.05 6.06
N ILE A 262 16.14 16.43 5.64
CA ILE A 262 16.11 15.02 5.27
C ILE A 262 16.82 14.80 3.93
N LYS A 263 16.50 15.59 2.90
CA LYS A 263 17.14 15.49 1.57
C LYS A 263 18.67 15.61 1.63
N GLN A 264 19.21 16.50 2.46
CA GLN A 264 20.66 16.66 2.62
C GLN A 264 21.34 15.41 3.17
N CYS A 265 20.68 14.70 4.10
CA CYS A 265 21.19 13.45 4.64
C CYS A 265 21.09 12.35 3.58
N LEU A 266 19.93 12.20 2.94
CA LEU A 266 19.68 11.16 1.93
C LEU A 266 20.64 11.28 0.72
N GLY A 267 20.98 12.49 0.29
CA GLY A 267 21.94 12.71 -0.81
C GLY A 267 23.37 12.26 -0.50
N LYS A 268 23.66 11.93 0.76
CA LYS A 268 24.96 11.40 1.19
C LYS A 268 24.90 9.93 1.59
N LEU A 269 23.76 9.25 1.45
CA LEU A 269 23.59 7.85 1.82
C LEU A 269 23.54 6.94 0.59
N PRO A 270 24.01 5.67 0.69
CA PRO A 270 24.67 5.07 1.85
C PRO A 270 26.11 5.59 2.03
N ASN A 271 26.58 5.73 3.27
CA ASN A 271 27.95 6.13 3.62
C ASN A 271 28.41 5.40 4.88
N GLN A 272 29.72 5.40 5.16
CA GLN A 272 30.30 4.86 6.40
C GLN A 272 30.27 5.87 7.56
N ASP A 273 30.02 7.15 7.28
CA ASP A 273 29.93 8.20 8.30
C ASP A 273 28.64 8.06 9.14
N LYS A 274 28.82 7.67 10.41
CA LYS A 274 27.74 7.48 11.39
C LYS A 274 27.00 8.78 11.71
N GLU A 275 27.64 9.94 11.59
CA GLU A 275 27.00 11.22 11.92
C GLU A 275 25.90 11.54 10.90
N ILE A 276 26.00 11.07 9.65
CA ILE A 276 24.95 11.26 8.64
C ILE A 276 23.67 10.52 9.05
N TYR A 277 23.77 9.26 9.48
CA TYR A 277 22.61 8.49 9.94
C TYR A 277 22.02 9.05 11.23
N LYS A 278 22.88 9.48 12.17
CA LYS A 278 22.44 10.12 13.41
C LYS A 278 21.71 11.43 13.14
N ASN A 279 22.22 12.27 12.22
CA ASN A 279 21.55 13.50 11.81
C ASN A 279 20.21 13.22 11.13
N LEU A 280 20.15 12.22 10.25
CA LEU A 280 18.89 11.78 9.63
C LEU A 280 17.88 11.37 10.71
N ARG A 281 18.29 10.53 11.67
CA ARG A 281 17.44 10.10 12.79
C ARG A 281 16.89 11.27 13.60
N VAL A 282 17.75 12.21 14.01
CA VAL A 282 17.34 13.39 14.80
C VAL A 282 16.36 14.26 14.01
N ASN A 283 16.56 14.42 12.70
CA ASN A 283 15.63 15.19 11.87
C ASN A 283 14.27 14.49 11.71
N LEU A 284 14.26 13.16 11.61
CA LEU A 284 13.03 12.37 11.59
C LEU A 284 12.30 12.43 12.94
N GLU A 285 13.01 12.32 14.06
CA GLU A 285 12.42 12.46 15.40
C GLU A 285 11.79 13.84 15.60
N LYS A 286 12.45 14.91 15.11
CA LYS A 286 11.86 16.25 15.08
C LYS A 286 10.60 16.32 14.22
N MET A 287 10.59 15.63 13.07
CA MET A 287 9.42 15.61 12.19
C MET A 287 8.25 14.86 12.81
N MET A 288 8.53 13.70 13.40
CA MET A 288 7.56 12.94 14.17
C MET A 288 7.02 13.77 15.33
N SER A 289 7.86 14.49 16.08
CA SER A 289 7.43 15.17 17.29
C SER A 289 6.49 16.37 17.07
N PHE A 290 6.53 17.06 15.93
CA PHE A 290 5.58 18.14 15.67
C PHE A 290 4.29 17.71 14.97
N LEU A 291 4.27 16.54 14.32
CA LEU A 291 3.07 15.97 13.68
C LEU A 291 2.35 14.96 14.58
N ALA A 292 3.11 14.31 15.46
CA ALA A 292 2.65 13.30 16.43
C ALA A 292 3.62 13.30 17.63
N PRO A 293 3.54 14.29 18.53
CA PRO A 293 4.42 14.40 19.70
C PRO A 293 4.58 13.07 20.49
N PRO A 294 5.75 12.83 21.11
CA PRO A 294 5.91 11.68 21.99
C PRO A 294 5.09 11.84 23.28
N SER A 295 4.69 10.72 23.89
CA SER A 295 4.13 10.70 25.25
C SER A 295 5.20 11.15 26.24
N LEU A 296 4.94 12.21 27.01
CA LEU A 296 5.79 12.66 28.12
C LEU A 296 5.77 11.64 29.27
#